data_AF-A0A7G9Y4N4-F1
#
_entry.id   AF-A0A7G9Y4N4-F1
#
_cell.length_a   1.000
_cell.length_b   1.000
_cell.length_c   1.000
_cell.angle_alpha   90.00
_cell.angle_beta   90.00
_cell.angle_gamma   90.00
#
_symmetry.space_group_name_H-M   'P 1'
#
loop_
_entity.id
_entity.type
_entity.pdbx_description
1 polymer ?
#
loop_
_entity_poly.entity_id
_entity_poly.type
_entity_poly.pdbx_seq_one_letter_code
_entity_poly.pdbx_strand_id
1 'polypeptide(L)'
;MELAFRNYKKKIPTSENARLIDHTPEAVDRYIKDGTRVEKLYLAGYDEWEVSFFTGISGSVVNEYIEIIKSYETKKADETED
;
A
#
# COMPACT_ATOMS: atom_id res chain seq x y z
N MET A 1 6.24 0.19 7.72
CA MET A 1 4.82 0.09 7.31
C MET A 1 4.66 0.33 5.81
N GLU A 2 5.02 1.50 5.26
CA GLU A 2 5.01 1.75 3.80
C GLU A 2 5.79 0.68 3.00
N LEU A 3 7.04 0.37 3.42
CA LEU A 3 7.87 -0.63 2.74
C LEU A 3 7.22 -2.02 2.67
N ALA A 4 6.44 -2.41 3.67
CA ALA A 4 5.77 -3.71 3.69
C ALA A 4 4.77 -3.81 2.53
N PHE A 5 3.96 -2.77 2.33
CA PHE A 5 3.00 -2.71 1.23
C PHE A 5 3.69 -2.55 -0.13
N ARG A 6 4.75 -1.75 -0.21
CA ARG A 6 5.58 -1.64 -1.43
C ARG A 6 6.14 -2.99 -1.87
N ASN A 7 6.72 -3.76 -0.94
CA ASN A 7 7.25 -5.09 -1.21
C ASN A 7 6.15 -6.07 -1.62
N TYR A 8 4.97 -5.98 -1.00
CA TYR A 8 3.79 -6.73 -1.41
C TYR A 8 3.37 -6.43 -2.85
N LYS A 9 3.36 -5.15 -3.27
CA LYS A 9 3.07 -4.76 -4.66
C LYS A 9 4.11 -5.33 -5.65
N LYS A 10 5.36 -5.54 -5.22
CA LYS A 10 6.42 -6.26 -5.96
C LYS A 10 6.31 -7.79 -5.90
N LYS A 11 5.25 -8.34 -5.30
CA LYS A 11 5.03 -9.78 -5.11
C LYS A 11 6.10 -10.48 -4.28
N ILE A 12 6.77 -9.75 -3.38
CA ILE A 12 7.69 -10.34 -2.39
C ILE A 12 6.86 -11.08 -1.33
N PRO A 13 7.16 -12.37 -1.02
CA PRO A 13 6.45 -13.13 0.01
C PRO A 13 6.55 -12.47 1.40
N THR A 14 5.51 -12.63 2.24
CA THR A 14 5.46 -12.05 3.60
C THR A 14 6.69 -12.40 4.44
N SER A 15 7.17 -13.65 4.40
CA SER A 15 8.34 -14.09 5.18
C SER A 15 9.62 -13.38 4.77
N GLU A 16 9.85 -13.19 3.47
CA GLU A 16 11.02 -12.46 2.96
C GLU A 16 10.87 -10.95 3.19
N ASN A 17 9.65 -10.41 3.03
CA ASN A 17 9.35 -9.02 3.35
C ASN A 17 9.65 -8.70 4.83
N ALA A 18 9.20 -9.58 5.74
CA ALA A 18 9.46 -9.49 7.17
C ALA A 18 10.97 -9.44 7.47
N ARG A 19 11.76 -10.30 6.83
CA ARG A 19 13.23 -10.29 6.93
C ARG A 19 13.85 -8.99 6.40
N LEU A 20 13.38 -8.49 5.27
CA LEU A 20 13.91 -7.29 4.63
C LEU A 20 13.67 -6.01 5.42
N ILE A 21 12.57 -5.95 6.20
CA ILE A 21 12.19 -4.75 6.96
C ILE A 21 12.39 -4.91 8.48
N ASP A 22 13.00 -6.00 8.92
CA ASP A 22 13.23 -6.33 10.34
C ASP A 22 11.94 -6.26 11.18
N HIS A 23 10.90 -6.98 10.73
CA HIS A 23 9.61 -7.09 11.42
C HIS A 23 9.15 -8.54 11.46
N THR A 24 8.13 -8.84 12.27
CA THR A 24 7.46 -10.15 12.22
C THR A 24 6.53 -10.26 11.01
N PRO A 25 6.29 -11.48 10.49
CA PRO A 25 5.30 -11.71 9.44
C PRO A 25 3.91 -11.14 9.77
N GLU A 26 3.46 -11.24 11.02
CA GLU A 26 2.15 -10.74 11.46
C GLU A 26 2.08 -9.20 11.36
N ALA A 27 3.18 -8.52 11.69
CA ALA A 27 3.25 -7.07 11.54
C ALA A 27 3.23 -6.66 10.05
N VAL A 28 3.92 -7.42 9.19
CA VAL A 28 3.88 -7.22 7.73
C VAL A 28 2.47 -7.40 7.19
N ASP A 29 1.79 -8.50 7.53
CA ASP A 29 0.43 -8.78 7.06
C ASP A 29 -0.55 -7.68 7.47
N ARG A 30 -0.41 -7.15 8.69
CA ARG A 30 -1.19 -5.98 9.15
C ARG A 30 -0.96 -4.76 8.25
N TYR A 31 0.29 -4.41 7.96
CA TYR A 31 0.61 -3.27 7.09
C TYR A 31 0.14 -3.46 5.66
N ILE A 32 0.15 -4.70 5.14
CA ILE A 32 -0.40 -5.04 3.83
C ILE A 32 -1.93 -4.88 3.85
N LYS A 33 -2.59 -5.34 4.91
CA LYS A 33 -4.04 -5.18 5.07
C LYS A 33 -4.46 -3.70 5.13
N ASP A 34 -3.69 -2.87 5.81
CA ASP A 34 -3.94 -1.43 5.87
C ASP A 34 -3.75 -0.77 4.50
N GLY A 35 -2.64 -1.06 3.82
CA GLY A 35 -2.38 -0.54 2.47
C GLY A 35 -3.42 -0.98 1.43
N THR A 36 -3.90 -2.23 1.50
CA THR A 36 -4.96 -2.73 0.58
C THR A 36 -6.33 -2.10 0.86
N ARG A 37 -6.64 -1.75 2.12
CA ARG A 37 -7.85 -0.97 2.44
C ARG A 37 -7.77 0.44 1.87
N VAL A 38 -6.62 1.11 2.01
CA VAL A 38 -6.36 2.42 1.42
C VAL A 38 -6.47 2.36 -0.11
N GLU A 39 -5.85 1.37 -0.75
CA GLU A 39 -5.92 1.16 -2.20
C GLU A 39 -7.36 1.02 -2.70
N LYS A 40 -8.15 0.18 -2.04
CA LYS A 40 -9.56 -0.03 -2.43
C LYS A 40 -10.38 1.26 -2.35
N LEU A 41 -10.18 2.07 -1.30
CA LEU A 41 -10.94 3.31 -1.12
C LEU A 41 -10.46 4.40 -2.09
N TYR A 42 -9.14 4.57 -2.23
CA TYR A 42 -8.57 5.53 -3.16
C TYR A 42 -9.02 5.26 -4.61
N LEU A 43 -8.96 4.01 -5.07
CA LEU A 43 -9.43 3.61 -6.40
C LEU A 43 -10.95 3.71 -6.57
N ALA A 44 -11.72 3.76 -5.47
CA ALA A 44 -13.15 4.02 -5.50
C ALA A 44 -13.49 5.53 -5.58
N GLY A 45 -12.48 6.40 -5.58
CA GLY A 45 -12.64 7.84 -5.77
C GLY A 45 -12.68 8.67 -4.47
N TYR A 46 -12.46 8.05 -3.31
CA TYR A 46 -12.37 8.78 -2.04
C TYR A 46 -11.06 9.55 -1.91
N ASP A 47 -11.11 10.74 -1.33
CA ASP A 47 -9.93 11.56 -1.09
C ASP A 47 -9.13 11.14 0.15
N GLU A 48 -7.94 11.71 0.36
CA GLU A 48 -7.05 11.37 1.49
C GLU A 48 -7.75 11.47 2.84
N TRP A 49 -8.56 12.53 3.03
CA TRP A 49 -9.23 12.79 4.29
C TRP A 49 -10.34 11.76 4.54
N GLU A 50 -11.16 11.46 3.53
CA GLU A 50 -12.20 10.44 3.60
C GLU A 50 -11.60 9.06 3.88
N VAL A 51 -10.51 8.71 3.19
CA VAL A 51 -9.79 7.45 3.41
C VAL A 51 -9.25 7.37 4.84
N SER A 52 -8.63 8.46 5.34
CA SER A 52 -8.17 8.55 6.73
C SER A 52 -9.31 8.33 7.72
N PHE A 53 -10.44 9.00 7.50
CA PHE A 53 -11.64 8.88 8.32
C PHE A 53 -12.19 7.45 8.36
N PHE A 54 -12.35 6.78 7.21
CA PHE A 54 -12.91 5.42 7.15
C PHE A 54 -11.98 4.33 7.67
N THR A 55 -10.66 4.54 7.56
CA THR A 55 -9.67 3.54 7.95
C THR A 55 -9.21 3.70 9.39
N GLY A 56 -9.33 4.90 9.96
CA GLY A 56 -8.72 5.27 11.24
C GLY A 56 -7.21 5.45 11.16
N ILE A 57 -6.64 5.45 9.94
CA ILE A 57 -5.21 5.63 9.68
C ILE A 57 -4.95 7.14 9.54
N SER A 58 -3.85 7.65 10.09
CA SER A 58 -3.49 9.07 9.96
C SER A 58 -3.31 9.50 8.50
N GLY A 59 -3.75 10.70 8.14
CA GLY A 59 -3.63 11.25 6.78
C GLY A 59 -2.23 11.13 6.18
N SER A 60 -1.17 11.44 6.95
CA SER A 60 0.23 11.29 6.48
C SER A 60 0.56 9.88 5.99
N VAL A 61 0.08 8.86 6.70
CA VAL A 61 0.26 7.45 6.36
C VAL A 61 -0.61 7.05 5.17
N VAL A 62 -1.84 7.54 5.11
CA VAL A 62 -2.71 7.35 3.95
C VAL A 62 -2.04 7.91 2.70
N ASN A 63 -1.44 9.10 2.80
CA ASN A 63 -0.72 9.71 1.70
C ASN A 63 0.49 8.87 1.26
N GLU A 64 1.30 8.33 2.18
CA GLU A 64 2.39 7.38 1.85
C GLU A 64 1.89 6.18 1.01
N TYR A 65 0.76 5.58 1.41
CA TYR A 65 0.15 4.49 0.66
C TYR A 65 -0.37 4.91 -0.72
N ILE A 66 -1.02 6.08 -0.81
CA ILE A 66 -1.51 6.65 -2.09
C ILE A 66 -0.36 6.87 -3.06
N GLU A 67 0.77 7.41 -2.60
CA GLU A 67 1.94 7.62 -3.46
C GLU A 67 2.52 6.30 -3.98
N ILE A 68 2.53 5.23 -3.18
CA ILE A 68 2.81 3.89 -3.70
C ILE A 68 1.80 3.52 -4.79
N ILE A 69 0.51 3.61 -4.52
CA ILE A 69 -0.53 3.16 -5.47
C ILE A 69 -0.38 3.87 -6.82
N LYS A 70 -0.28 5.20 -6.81
CA LYS A 70 -0.04 6.01 -8.02
C LYS A 70 1.15 5.51 -8.81
N SER A 71 2.30 5.29 -8.14
CA SER A 71 3.52 4.82 -8.82
C SER A 71 3.39 3.46 -9.51
N TYR A 72 2.44 2.60 -9.11
CA TYR A 72 2.19 1.31 -9.74
C TYR A 72 1.14 1.38 -10.85
N GLU A 73 0.16 2.27 -10.72
CA GLU A 73 -0.84 2.47 -11.78
C GLU A 73 -0.22 3.18 -13.00
N THR A 74 0.69 4.13 -12.80
CA THR A 74 1.47 4.74 -13.90
C THR A 74 2.28 3.68 -14.67
N LYS A 75 2.99 2.80 -13.94
CA LYS A 75 3.81 1.75 -14.58
C LYS A 75 2.99 0.74 -15.39
N LYS A 76 1.80 0.39 -14.91
CA LYS A 76 0.90 -0.52 -15.65
C LYS A 76 0.43 0.10 -16.96
N ALA A 77 0.15 1.41 -16.97
CA ALA A 77 -0.26 2.10 -18.19
C ALA A 77 0.85 2.06 -19.25
N ASP A 78 2.10 2.32 -18.84
CA ASP A 78 3.26 2.29 -19.72
C ASP A 78 3.57 0.89 -20.29
N GLU A 79 3.28 -0.20 -19.55
CA GLU A 79 3.48 -1.59 -20.00
C GLU A 79 2.38 -2.13 -20.92
N THR A 80 1.25 -1.43 -21.04
CA THR A 80 0.12 -1.83 -21.92
C THR A 80 0.10 -1.16 -23.30
N GLU A 81 1.08 -0.30 -23.60
CA GLU A 81 1.19 0.41 -24.89
C GLU A 81 2.18 -0.23 -25.89
N ASP A 82 2.72 -1.42 -25.61
CA ASP A 82 3.59 -2.21 -26.51
C ASP A 82 2.89 -3.42 -27.15
#